data_AF-A0A7C5C9Q3-F1
#
_entry.id   AF-A0A7C5C9Q3-F1
#
_cell.length_a   1.000
_cell.length_b   1.000
_cell.length_c   1.000
_cell.angle_alpha   90.00
_cell.angle_beta   90.00
_cell.angle_gamma   90.00
#
_symmetry.space_group_name_H-M   'P 1'
#
loop_
_entity.id
_entity.type
_entity.pdbx_description
1 polymer ?
#
loop_
_entity_poly.entity_id
_entity_poly.type
_entity_poly.pdbx_seq_one_letter_code
_entity_poly.pdbx_strand_id
1 'polypeptide(L)'
;RTLARTFSRLAEKHLGVRKDLVATPLMHDTPTELGQPLEVRDWKRGECEPVPGKTLPQLKVVERDYPNVGRMYEALGPLLERLGNNVKGIDWDTREEYERLKQHVGVIREPGKTEGMPSLAEDVHVCEAILTLAPETNGEVAVRSWKALSEKTGRDHAHLAAGRAHDKITFADIKAQPRKIITAPTWSGLESEEVSYTSGYTNVHERIPFRTLTGRAQFYQDHEWMLDFGEGLCAYRPPLDMGETEPVRRRLGDKPHLVLNWITPHSKWGIHSTYNDNLRMLTLFRGGPVVWISERDAARAGIQDNDWVEALNANGATVARAVVSQRVPEGMAIMYHAQEKIVNVPGSNTTGKRGGILNSVTRVVVKPTHMIGGYAQLAYGFNYYGTVGSQRDEYVLVHKIADGDIDWLERPLTPEREAALNPPDVPQAPYPEAEPPQEAPAETPLRPAARTALDPAFEDAPEREPEVAFGKPS
;
A
#
# COMPACT_ATOMS: atom_id res chain seq x y z
N ARG A 1 17.45 -3.93 12.37
CA ARG A 1 18.87 -4.28 12.65
C ARG A 1 19.07 -5.72 13.13
N THR A 2 18.70 -6.09 14.36
CA THR A 2 18.95 -7.43 14.94
C THR A 2 18.43 -8.59 14.07
N LEU A 3 17.20 -8.49 13.56
CA LEU A 3 16.64 -9.49 12.64
C LEU A 3 17.49 -9.66 11.38
N ALA A 4 17.95 -8.57 10.77
CA ALA A 4 18.77 -8.60 9.56
C ALA A 4 20.14 -9.27 9.80
N ARG A 5 20.80 -8.97 10.93
CA ARG A 5 22.06 -9.62 11.32
C ARG A 5 21.88 -11.11 11.60
N THR A 6 20.83 -11.49 12.35
CA THR A 6 20.52 -12.90 12.61
C THR A 6 20.19 -13.65 11.32
N PHE A 7 19.38 -13.05 10.44
CA PHE A 7 19.07 -13.60 9.14
C PHE A 7 20.33 -13.83 8.30
N SER A 8 21.22 -12.85 8.20
CA SER A 8 22.48 -12.95 7.46
C SER A 8 23.32 -14.16 7.87
N ARG A 9 23.49 -14.38 9.18
CA ARG A 9 24.22 -15.55 9.71
C ARG A 9 23.59 -16.87 9.30
N LEU A 10 22.26 -16.96 9.30
CA LEU A 10 21.55 -18.17 8.87
C LEU A 10 21.61 -18.36 7.34
N ALA A 11 21.59 -17.25 6.60
CA ALA A 11 21.59 -17.24 5.14
C ALA A 11 22.93 -17.64 4.52
N GLU A 12 24.05 -17.50 5.23
CA GLU A 12 25.38 -17.96 4.79
C GLU A 12 25.36 -19.42 4.32
N LYS A 13 24.72 -20.29 5.09
CA LYS A 13 24.69 -21.73 4.80
C LYS A 13 23.73 -22.10 3.66
N HIS A 14 22.59 -21.41 3.57
CA HIS A 14 21.46 -21.87 2.76
C HIS A 14 21.20 -21.04 1.49
N LEU A 15 21.55 -19.75 1.50
CA LEU A 15 21.18 -18.81 0.44
C LEU A 15 22.39 -18.24 -0.31
N GLY A 16 23.46 -17.81 0.36
CA GLY A 16 24.60 -17.20 -0.34
C GLY A 16 24.21 -16.02 -1.25
N VAL A 17 24.96 -15.83 -2.34
CA VAL A 17 24.61 -14.84 -3.39
C VAL A 17 23.69 -15.49 -4.42
N ARG A 18 22.57 -14.83 -4.75
CA ARG A 18 21.56 -15.33 -5.69
C ARG A 18 21.17 -14.28 -6.72
N LYS A 19 20.85 -14.73 -7.93
CA LYS A 19 20.19 -13.93 -8.96
C LYS A 19 18.69 -14.16 -8.85
N ASP A 20 17.95 -13.09 -8.66
CA ASP A 20 16.49 -13.10 -8.54
C ASP A 20 15.87 -12.43 -9.76
N LEU A 21 14.91 -13.09 -10.42
CA LEU A 21 14.20 -12.52 -11.56
C LEU A 21 12.94 -11.82 -11.04
N VAL A 22 12.96 -10.49 -11.06
CA VAL A 22 11.89 -9.65 -10.52
C VAL A 22 11.05 -9.08 -11.67
N ALA A 23 9.73 -9.28 -11.58
CA ALA A 23 8.77 -8.61 -12.45
C ALA A 23 8.38 -7.25 -11.83
N THR A 24 8.49 -6.18 -12.61
CA THR A 24 8.06 -4.82 -12.23
C THR A 24 6.98 -4.36 -13.20
N PRO A 25 5.80 -3.93 -12.73
CA PRO A 25 4.73 -3.48 -13.60
C PRO A 25 5.15 -2.23 -14.39
N LEU A 26 4.34 -1.85 -15.39
CA LEU A 26 4.52 -0.61 -16.12
C LEU A 26 4.26 0.58 -15.19
N MET A 27 5.32 1.33 -14.90
CA MET A 27 5.33 2.35 -13.85
C MET A 27 4.91 3.71 -14.40
N HIS A 28 4.02 4.40 -13.71
CA HIS A 28 3.78 5.83 -13.89
C HIS A 28 5.05 6.63 -13.60
N ASP A 29 5.17 7.83 -14.19
CA ASP A 29 6.33 8.70 -14.10
C ASP A 29 7.61 8.06 -14.66
N THR A 30 7.47 7.07 -15.54
CA THR A 30 8.58 6.45 -16.29
C THR A 30 8.18 6.30 -17.77
N PRO A 31 9.12 6.12 -18.70
CA PRO A 31 8.78 5.87 -20.11
C PRO A 31 7.86 4.65 -20.33
N THR A 32 7.83 3.70 -19.38
CA THR A 32 6.98 2.49 -19.48
C THR A 32 5.49 2.77 -19.26
N GLU A 33 5.12 3.97 -18.81
CA GLU A 33 3.71 4.36 -18.70
C GLU A 33 2.99 4.44 -20.05
N LEU A 34 3.75 4.52 -21.16
CA LEU A 34 3.25 4.50 -22.53
C LEU A 34 3.23 3.07 -23.09
N GLY A 35 2.53 2.17 -22.38
CA GLY A 35 2.46 0.74 -22.70
C GLY A 35 1.62 0.44 -23.94
N GLN A 36 0.30 0.53 -23.81
CA GLN A 36 -0.66 0.23 -24.89
C GLN A 36 -1.53 1.47 -25.19
N PRO A 37 -1.35 2.14 -26.34
CA PRO A 37 -1.91 3.48 -26.54
C PRO A 37 -3.35 3.56 -27.04
N LEU A 38 -3.92 2.50 -27.64
CA LEU A 38 -5.21 2.56 -28.33
C LEU A 38 -6.23 1.52 -27.87
N GLU A 39 -5.77 0.30 -27.62
CA GLU A 39 -6.61 -0.84 -27.28
C GLU A 39 -5.85 -1.76 -26.30
N VAL A 40 -6.59 -2.60 -25.58
CA VAL A 40 -6.05 -3.56 -24.63
C VAL A 40 -5.83 -4.89 -25.34
N ARG A 41 -4.56 -5.29 -25.48
CA ARG A 41 -4.18 -6.60 -26.03
C ARG A 41 -3.56 -7.49 -24.96
N ASP A 42 -4.04 -8.73 -24.87
CA ASP A 42 -3.53 -9.78 -23.99
C ASP A 42 -2.62 -10.75 -24.76
N TRP A 43 -1.31 -10.68 -24.48
CA TRP A 43 -0.31 -11.57 -25.09
C TRP A 43 -0.60 -13.06 -24.80
N LYS A 44 -1.23 -13.39 -23.68
CA LYS A 44 -1.56 -14.78 -23.32
C LYS A 44 -2.68 -15.35 -24.19
N ARG A 45 -3.48 -14.48 -24.81
CA ARG A 45 -4.51 -14.83 -25.80
C ARG A 45 -3.99 -14.80 -27.24
N GLY A 46 -2.72 -14.45 -27.46
CA GLY A 46 -2.12 -14.32 -28.78
C GLY A 46 -2.50 -13.02 -29.52
N GLU A 47 -3.00 -12.01 -28.80
CA GLU A 47 -3.44 -10.74 -29.40
C GLU A 47 -2.26 -9.78 -29.67
N CYS A 48 -1.12 -9.98 -28.99
CA CYS A 48 0.13 -9.25 -29.21
C CYS A 48 1.35 -10.08 -28.78
N GLU A 49 2.54 -9.62 -29.20
CA GLU A 49 3.82 -10.19 -28.74
C GLU A 49 4.08 -9.89 -27.25
N PRO A 50 4.65 -10.83 -26.48
CA PRO A 50 5.02 -10.62 -25.09
C PRO A 50 6.33 -9.81 -24.97
N VAL A 51 6.22 -8.48 -24.88
CA VAL A 51 7.35 -7.54 -24.78
C VAL A 51 7.47 -7.01 -23.36
N PRO A 52 8.52 -7.37 -22.59
CA PRO A 52 8.77 -6.87 -21.25
C PRO A 52 8.88 -5.33 -21.22
N GLY A 53 8.14 -4.70 -20.31
CA GLY A 53 8.11 -3.24 -20.19
C GLY A 53 7.19 -2.55 -21.19
N LYS A 54 6.36 -3.30 -21.94
CA LYS A 54 5.36 -2.74 -22.85
C LYS A 54 4.01 -3.48 -22.85
N THR A 55 3.99 -4.77 -23.13
CA THR A 55 2.76 -5.60 -23.14
C THR A 55 2.71 -6.61 -21.99
N LEU A 56 3.83 -6.77 -21.27
CA LEU A 56 3.91 -7.46 -19.97
C LEU A 56 4.87 -6.70 -19.04
N PRO A 57 4.91 -7.02 -17.72
CA PRO A 57 5.83 -6.41 -16.77
C PRO A 57 7.30 -6.40 -17.25
N GLN A 58 8.08 -5.40 -16.84
CA GLN A 58 9.53 -5.46 -17.03
C GLN A 58 10.10 -6.62 -16.21
N LEU A 59 11.00 -7.41 -16.79
CA LEU A 59 11.68 -8.51 -16.12
C LEU A 59 13.15 -8.12 -15.90
N LYS A 60 13.57 -8.02 -14.63
CA LYS A 60 14.93 -7.59 -14.27
C LYS A 60 15.60 -8.62 -13.36
N VAL A 61 16.85 -8.95 -13.66
CA VAL A 61 17.68 -9.75 -12.75
C VAL A 61 18.28 -8.85 -11.68
N VAL A 62 18.02 -9.18 -10.41
CA VAL A 62 18.55 -8.51 -9.23
C VAL A 62 19.47 -9.47 -8.49
N GLU A 63 20.71 -9.06 -8.25
CA GLU A 63 21.61 -9.83 -7.40
C GLU A 63 21.31 -9.56 -5.92
N ARG A 64 21.10 -10.62 -5.13
CA ARG A 64 20.84 -10.57 -3.69
C ARG A 64 21.97 -11.28 -2.95
N ASP A 65 22.72 -10.51 -2.18
CA ASP A 65 23.78 -11.00 -1.31
C ASP A 65 23.23 -11.25 0.10
N TYR A 66 22.59 -12.41 0.28
CA TYR A 66 21.88 -12.73 1.52
C TYR A 66 22.79 -12.78 2.78
N PRO A 67 24.02 -13.31 2.72
CA PRO A 67 24.98 -13.24 3.82
C PRO A 67 25.26 -11.82 4.31
N ASN A 68 25.13 -10.82 3.45
CA ASN A 68 25.46 -9.43 3.78
C ASN A 68 24.25 -8.52 4.03
N VAL A 69 23.00 -9.03 4.08
CA VAL A 69 21.80 -8.21 4.34
C VAL A 69 21.93 -7.34 5.59
N GLY A 70 22.41 -7.90 6.71
CA GLY A 70 22.63 -7.16 7.94
C GLY A 70 23.58 -5.97 7.77
N ARG A 71 24.68 -6.16 7.03
CA ARG A 71 25.66 -5.11 6.74
C ARG A 71 25.07 -4.05 5.81
N MET A 72 24.41 -4.47 4.74
CA MET A 72 23.77 -3.57 3.76
C MET A 72 22.59 -2.79 4.36
N TYR A 73 21.86 -3.36 5.32
CA TYR A 73 20.77 -2.68 6.02
C TYR A 73 21.27 -1.49 6.86
N GLU A 74 22.51 -1.56 7.34
CA GLU A 74 23.12 -0.54 8.19
C GLU A 74 23.96 0.47 7.40
N ALA A 75 23.97 0.42 6.07
CA ALA A 75 24.79 1.28 5.23
C ALA A 75 23.96 1.92 4.11
N LEU A 76 24.22 3.19 3.80
CA LEU A 76 23.65 3.81 2.62
C LEU A 76 24.36 3.26 1.38
N GLY A 77 23.62 2.53 0.53
CA GLY A 77 24.21 1.81 -0.60
C GLY A 77 24.81 2.73 -1.69
N PRO A 78 25.74 2.20 -2.51
CA PRO A 78 26.53 2.99 -3.45
C PRO A 78 25.77 3.40 -4.73
N LEU A 79 24.52 2.96 -4.89
CA LEU A 79 23.73 3.30 -6.08
C LEU A 79 23.40 4.79 -6.14
N LEU A 80 23.24 5.46 -5.00
CA LEU A 80 23.00 6.91 -4.97
C LEU A 80 24.21 7.70 -5.49
N GLU A 81 25.42 7.25 -5.18
CA GLU A 81 26.67 7.85 -5.69
C GLU A 81 26.86 7.57 -7.19
N ARG A 82 26.48 6.37 -7.66
CA ARG A 82 26.70 5.93 -9.05
C ARG A 82 25.62 6.37 -10.03
N LEU A 83 24.35 6.30 -9.62
CA LEU A 83 23.18 6.53 -10.49
C LEU A 83 22.47 7.85 -10.17
N GLY A 84 22.78 8.48 -9.04
CA GLY A 84 22.04 9.65 -8.57
C GLY A 84 20.79 9.27 -7.78
N ASN A 85 19.91 10.26 -7.61
CA ASN A 85 18.61 10.13 -6.96
C ASN A 85 17.51 10.58 -7.92
N ASN A 86 16.26 10.19 -7.65
CA ASN A 86 15.13 10.52 -8.51
C ASN A 86 13.82 10.63 -7.75
N VAL A 87 12.86 11.30 -8.38
CA VAL A 87 11.46 11.32 -7.95
C VAL A 87 10.58 11.73 -9.12
N LYS A 88 9.37 11.15 -9.26
CA LYS A 88 8.36 11.58 -10.25
C LYS A 88 8.91 11.86 -11.65
N GLY A 89 9.75 10.93 -12.12
CA GLY A 89 10.31 10.92 -13.46
C GLY A 89 11.46 11.90 -13.70
N ILE A 90 11.96 12.62 -12.69
CA ILE A 90 13.17 13.44 -12.81
C ILE A 90 14.32 12.82 -12.01
N ASP A 91 15.54 12.96 -12.53
CA ASP A 91 16.77 12.42 -11.96
C ASP A 91 17.77 13.55 -11.70
N TRP A 92 18.62 13.41 -10.69
CA TRP A 92 19.71 14.35 -10.40
C TRP A 92 20.90 13.67 -9.72
N ASP A 93 22.09 14.28 -9.85
CA ASP A 93 23.27 13.87 -9.10
C ASP A 93 23.13 14.25 -7.61
N THR A 94 23.52 13.33 -6.72
CA THR A 94 23.45 13.51 -5.26
C THR A 94 24.79 13.18 -4.58
N ARG A 95 25.91 13.26 -5.30
CA ARG A 95 27.21 12.83 -4.79
C ARG A 95 27.70 13.69 -3.64
N GLU A 96 27.50 15.01 -3.73
CA GLU A 96 27.87 15.96 -2.68
C GLU A 96 27.12 15.66 -1.37
N GLU A 97 25.84 15.32 -1.45
CA GLU A 97 25.02 14.89 -0.31
C GLU A 97 25.56 13.60 0.31
N TYR A 98 25.93 12.63 -0.53
CA TYR A 98 26.45 11.34 -0.09
C TYR A 98 27.79 11.51 0.65
N GLU A 99 28.70 12.35 0.15
CA GLU A 99 29.97 12.68 0.83
C GLU A 99 29.75 13.47 2.13
N ARG A 100 28.83 14.45 2.12
CA ARG A 100 28.47 15.19 3.33
C ARG A 100 27.89 14.26 4.40
N LEU A 101 27.09 13.27 4.01
CA LEU A 101 26.59 12.25 4.94
C LEU A 101 27.73 11.46 5.58
N LYS A 102 28.76 11.05 4.84
CA LYS A 102 29.93 10.37 5.43
C LYS A 102 30.56 11.19 6.58
N GLN A 103 30.57 12.51 6.46
CA GLN A 103 31.10 13.41 7.48
C GLN A 103 30.14 13.56 8.68
N HIS A 104 28.84 13.64 8.42
CA HIS A 104 27.83 13.92 9.44
C HIS A 104 27.40 12.70 10.26
N VAL A 105 27.13 11.57 9.58
CA VAL A 105 26.71 10.31 10.23
C VAL A 105 27.85 9.33 10.44
N GLY A 106 29.05 9.67 9.94
CA GLY A 106 30.20 8.78 9.92
C GLY A 106 30.08 7.69 8.86
N VAL A 107 31.11 6.85 8.79
CA VAL A 107 31.20 5.72 7.85
C VAL A 107 31.20 4.38 8.58
N ILE A 108 30.79 3.32 7.89
CA ILE A 108 31.01 1.96 8.35
C ILE A 108 32.51 1.66 8.36
N ARG A 109 33.04 1.37 9.55
CA ARG A 109 34.47 1.04 9.77
C ARG A 109 34.75 -0.46 9.78
N GLU A 110 33.72 -1.28 9.93
CA GLU A 110 33.87 -2.73 9.94
C GLU A 110 34.29 -3.19 8.53
N PRO A 111 35.40 -3.96 8.39
CA PRO A 111 35.86 -4.40 7.09
C PRO A 111 34.81 -5.22 6.34
N GLY A 112 34.76 -5.04 5.02
CA GLY A 112 33.92 -5.82 4.13
C GLY A 112 33.09 -4.97 3.17
N LYS A 113 31.97 -5.55 2.69
CA LYS A 113 31.21 -5.02 1.53
C LYS A 113 30.75 -3.57 1.66
N THR A 114 30.47 -3.12 2.88
CA THR A 114 29.90 -1.80 3.16
C THR A 114 30.91 -0.83 3.76
N GLU A 115 32.18 -1.22 3.88
CA GLU A 115 33.24 -0.39 4.44
C GLU A 115 33.34 0.96 3.70
N GLY A 116 33.43 2.06 4.46
CA GLY A 116 33.52 3.41 3.92
C GLY A 116 32.18 4.02 3.45
N MET A 117 31.08 3.26 3.45
CA MET A 117 29.74 3.81 3.15
C MET A 117 29.18 4.61 4.33
N PRO A 118 28.30 5.61 4.12
CA PRO A 118 27.61 6.30 5.20
C PRO A 118 26.86 5.33 6.12
N SER A 119 27.00 5.51 7.42
CA SER A 119 26.35 4.64 8.42
C SER A 119 24.86 4.96 8.56
N LEU A 120 24.02 3.94 8.53
CA LEU A 120 22.59 3.94 8.86
C LEU A 120 22.30 3.07 10.11
N ALA A 121 23.32 2.81 10.93
CA ALA A 121 23.21 1.89 12.06
C ALA A 121 22.26 2.38 13.17
N GLU A 122 22.12 3.70 13.31
CA GLU A 122 21.25 4.37 14.29
C GLU A 122 20.11 5.10 13.57
N ASP A 123 18.96 5.21 14.24
CA ASP A 123 17.75 5.82 13.69
C ASP A 123 17.95 7.29 13.28
N VAL A 124 18.69 8.06 14.09
CA VAL A 124 19.06 9.45 13.79
C VAL A 124 19.85 9.54 12.48
N HIS A 125 20.72 8.57 12.17
CA HIS A 125 21.47 8.60 10.92
C HIS A 125 20.56 8.37 9.70
N VAL A 126 19.53 7.53 9.85
CA VAL A 126 18.50 7.36 8.82
C VAL A 126 17.72 8.66 8.61
N CYS A 127 17.34 9.33 9.70
CA CYS A 127 16.70 10.65 9.62
C CYS A 127 17.59 11.67 8.89
N GLU A 128 18.87 11.75 9.22
CA GLU A 128 19.80 12.66 8.55
C GLU A 128 20.01 12.32 7.07
N ALA A 129 20.04 11.03 6.71
CA ALA A 129 20.08 10.61 5.32
C ALA A 129 18.85 11.07 4.54
N ILE A 130 17.64 10.90 5.09
CA ILE A 130 16.40 11.40 4.50
C ILE A 130 16.47 12.92 4.32
N LEU A 131 16.81 13.66 5.39
CA LEU A 131 16.84 15.11 5.38
C LEU A 131 17.90 15.68 4.42
N THR A 132 19.04 15.01 4.28
CA THR A 132 20.12 15.48 3.41
C THR A 132 19.83 15.20 1.93
N LEU A 133 19.19 14.08 1.61
CA LEU A 133 18.96 13.63 0.23
C LEU A 133 17.66 14.18 -0.39
N ALA A 134 16.71 14.63 0.42
CA ALA A 134 15.42 15.10 -0.06
C ALA A 134 15.45 16.60 -0.46
N PRO A 135 14.84 16.98 -1.61
CA PRO A 135 14.73 18.37 -2.02
C PRO A 135 13.89 19.23 -1.04
N GLU A 136 12.96 18.64 -0.30
CA GLU A 136 12.11 19.36 0.65
C GLU A 136 12.89 19.87 1.87
N THR A 137 14.10 19.35 2.12
CA THR A 137 14.86 19.62 3.34
C THR A 137 16.28 20.10 3.07
N ASN A 138 16.71 20.06 1.81
CA ASN A 138 18.00 20.54 1.36
C ASN A 138 17.86 21.40 0.10
N GLY A 139 18.16 22.69 0.23
CA GLY A 139 18.01 23.68 -0.82
C GLY A 139 18.87 23.42 -2.06
N GLU A 140 20.06 22.83 -1.90
CA GLU A 140 20.92 22.46 -3.04
C GLU A 140 20.29 21.36 -3.89
N VAL A 141 19.60 20.42 -3.24
CA VAL A 141 18.85 19.35 -3.91
C VAL A 141 17.56 19.90 -4.51
N ALA A 142 16.87 20.81 -3.81
CA ALA A 142 15.69 21.50 -4.32
C ALA A 142 15.99 22.23 -5.65
N VAL A 143 17.06 23.02 -5.69
CA VAL A 143 17.46 23.74 -6.90
C VAL A 143 17.84 22.78 -8.03
N ARG A 144 18.61 21.72 -7.75
CA ARG A 144 18.96 20.72 -8.78
C ARG A 144 17.75 20.00 -9.34
N SER A 145 16.83 19.57 -8.48
CA SER A 145 15.62 18.87 -8.92
C SER A 145 14.67 19.76 -9.74
N TRP A 146 14.52 21.05 -9.39
CA TRP A 146 13.78 22.00 -10.22
C TRP A 146 14.45 22.25 -11.58
N LYS A 147 15.78 22.29 -11.65
CA LYS A 147 16.51 22.37 -12.92
C LYS A 147 16.26 21.14 -13.79
N ALA A 148 16.29 19.94 -13.20
CA ALA A 148 15.97 18.70 -13.92
C ALA A 148 14.54 18.72 -14.51
N LEU A 149 13.57 19.27 -13.78
CA LEU A 149 12.23 19.47 -14.31
C LEU A 149 12.18 20.55 -15.41
N SER A 150 12.97 21.61 -15.26
CA SER A 150 13.05 22.71 -16.24
C SER A 150 13.50 22.23 -17.63
N GLU A 151 14.37 21.22 -17.68
CA GLU A 151 14.78 20.58 -18.93
C GLU A 151 13.60 19.93 -19.66
N LYS A 152 12.69 19.29 -18.92
CA LYS A 152 11.49 18.65 -19.49
C LYS A 152 10.43 19.65 -19.94
N THR A 153 10.25 20.74 -19.18
CA THR A 153 9.19 21.72 -19.45
C THR A 153 9.63 22.82 -20.42
N GLY A 154 10.94 23.03 -20.58
CA GLY A 154 11.50 24.16 -21.32
C GLY A 154 11.29 25.50 -20.62
N ARG A 155 11.00 25.50 -19.31
CA ARG A 155 10.74 26.69 -18.50
C ARG A 155 11.61 26.64 -17.25
N ASP A 156 12.23 27.76 -16.88
CA ASP A 156 12.97 27.81 -15.61
C ASP A 156 12.01 27.72 -14.42
N HIS A 157 12.32 26.80 -13.51
CA HIS A 157 11.62 26.60 -12.26
C HIS A 157 12.54 26.73 -11.03
N ALA A 158 13.83 26.99 -11.22
CA ALA A 158 14.79 27.05 -10.12
C ALA A 158 14.50 28.21 -9.15
N HIS A 159 13.83 29.27 -9.61
CA HIS A 159 13.41 30.40 -8.77
C HIS A 159 12.53 29.97 -7.59
N LEU A 160 11.80 28.85 -7.72
CA LEU A 160 10.91 28.33 -6.68
C LEU A 160 11.64 27.89 -5.41
N ALA A 161 12.94 27.57 -5.52
CA ALA A 161 13.79 27.17 -4.40
C ALA A 161 15.00 28.09 -4.19
N ALA A 162 15.31 28.99 -5.14
CA ALA A 162 16.52 29.80 -5.13
C ALA A 162 16.72 30.61 -3.84
N GLY A 163 15.65 31.20 -3.30
CA GLY A 163 15.72 31.97 -2.05
C GLY A 163 16.07 31.16 -0.81
N ARG A 164 16.01 29.82 -0.90
CA ARG A 164 16.32 28.87 0.18
C ARG A 164 17.39 27.86 -0.22
N ALA A 165 18.20 28.18 -1.24
CA ALA A 165 19.19 27.25 -1.79
C ALA A 165 20.25 26.78 -0.77
N HIS A 166 20.55 27.61 0.24
CA HIS A 166 21.53 27.27 1.27
C HIS A 166 20.96 26.53 2.48
N ASP A 167 19.62 26.42 2.57
CA ASP A 167 18.96 25.79 3.70
C ASP A 167 19.27 24.29 3.73
N LYS A 168 19.63 23.80 4.91
CA LYS A 168 19.82 22.38 5.20
C LYS A 168 19.18 22.08 6.54
N ILE A 169 18.03 21.42 6.51
CA ILE A 169 17.29 21.04 7.72
C ILE A 169 17.95 19.79 8.29
N THR A 170 18.39 19.83 9.55
CA THR A 170 18.96 18.65 10.24
C THR A 170 18.00 18.05 11.25
N PHE A 171 18.30 16.84 11.73
CA PHE A 171 17.51 16.23 12.80
C PHE A 171 17.57 17.05 14.10
N ALA A 172 18.73 17.65 14.38
CA ALA A 172 18.91 18.53 15.53
C ALA A 172 18.03 19.78 15.45
N ASP A 173 17.88 20.36 14.24
CA ASP A 173 17.03 21.52 14.03
C ASP A 173 15.56 21.23 14.36
N ILE A 174 15.01 20.14 13.82
CA ILE A 174 13.60 19.80 14.02
C ILE A 174 13.29 19.36 15.46
N LYS A 175 14.29 18.84 16.17
CA LYS A 175 14.21 18.63 17.63
C LYS A 175 14.13 19.94 18.40
N ALA A 176 14.91 20.94 17.99
CA ALA A 176 14.91 22.25 18.64
C ALA A 176 13.58 22.98 18.38
N GLN A 177 13.12 22.96 17.13
CA GLN A 177 11.82 23.50 16.72
C GLN A 177 11.46 22.97 15.33
N PRO A 178 10.21 22.52 15.08
CA PRO A 178 9.77 22.11 13.75
C PRO A 178 10.13 23.14 12.67
N ARG A 179 10.62 22.66 11.53
CA ARG A 179 11.05 23.50 10.40
C ARG A 179 10.08 23.39 9.23
N LYS A 180 9.81 24.51 8.57
CA LYS A 180 9.07 24.55 7.32
C LYS A 180 9.95 24.03 6.18
N ILE A 181 9.43 23.06 5.43
CA ILE A 181 10.11 22.46 4.28
C ILE A 181 10.23 23.45 3.10
N ILE A 182 11.05 23.08 2.13
CA ILE A 182 11.38 23.84 0.92
C ILE A 182 10.44 23.40 -0.21
N THR A 183 10.05 24.33 -1.07
CA THR A 183 9.32 24.04 -2.30
C THR A 183 10.13 23.09 -3.20
N ALA A 184 9.56 21.91 -3.50
CA ALA A 184 10.21 20.86 -4.28
C ALA A 184 9.30 20.35 -5.43
N PRO A 185 9.89 19.91 -6.56
CA PRO A 185 9.13 19.42 -7.73
C PRO A 185 8.39 18.10 -7.47
N THR A 186 8.66 17.44 -6.34
CA THR A 186 7.87 16.31 -5.85
C THR A 186 6.40 16.69 -5.64
N TRP A 187 6.11 17.95 -5.35
CA TRP A 187 4.78 18.44 -5.00
C TRP A 187 4.28 19.48 -6.01
N SER A 188 3.02 19.91 -5.84
CA SER A 188 2.37 20.84 -6.79
C SER A 188 1.91 22.15 -6.18
N GLY A 189 2.26 22.39 -4.91
CA GLY A 189 2.07 23.66 -4.22
C GLY A 189 3.39 24.34 -3.90
N LEU A 190 3.32 25.53 -3.30
CA LEU A 190 4.48 26.30 -2.86
C LEU A 190 4.57 26.34 -1.34
N GLU A 191 5.80 26.23 -0.83
CA GLU A 191 6.13 26.52 0.56
C GLU A 191 6.58 27.99 0.65
N SER A 192 5.62 28.90 0.73
CA SER A 192 5.85 30.36 0.69
C SER A 192 5.37 31.04 1.97
N GLU A 193 6.00 32.16 2.32
CA GLU A 193 5.54 33.05 3.41
C GLU A 193 4.37 33.94 2.98
N GLU A 194 4.09 34.05 1.68
CA GLU A 194 3.06 34.93 1.12
C GLU A 194 1.81 34.18 0.63
N VAL A 195 1.98 32.91 0.24
CA VAL A 195 0.87 32.05 -0.23
C VAL A 195 0.92 30.70 0.47
N SER A 196 -0.21 30.26 0.98
CA SER A 196 -0.33 28.93 1.58
C SER A 196 -0.23 27.84 0.52
N TYR A 197 0.35 26.70 0.89
CA TYR A 197 0.43 25.54 0.01
C TYR A 197 -0.96 25.17 -0.54
N THR A 198 -1.06 25.07 -1.87
CA THR A 198 -2.28 24.64 -2.58
C THR A 198 -1.88 23.68 -3.69
N SER A 199 -2.42 22.46 -3.69
CA SER A 199 -2.14 21.47 -4.75
C SER A 199 -2.59 21.97 -6.12
N GLY A 200 -1.79 21.69 -7.16
CA GLY A 200 -2.03 22.16 -8.52
C GLY A 200 -1.60 23.60 -8.78
N TYR A 201 -1.09 24.34 -7.79
CA TYR A 201 -0.63 25.72 -7.95
C TYR A 201 0.45 25.81 -9.03
N THR A 202 1.47 24.95 -8.99
CA THR A 202 2.56 24.97 -9.96
C THR A 202 2.07 24.57 -11.36
N ASN A 203 1.09 23.68 -11.48
CA ASN A 203 0.47 23.37 -12.77
C ASN A 203 -0.19 24.60 -13.40
N VAL A 204 -0.91 25.39 -12.60
CA VAL A 204 -1.63 26.58 -13.05
C VAL A 204 -0.68 27.74 -13.36
N HIS A 205 0.25 28.04 -12.46
CA HIS A 205 1.08 29.26 -12.50
C HIS A 205 2.43 29.04 -13.19
N GLU A 206 3.06 27.88 -12.99
CA GLU A 206 4.35 27.53 -13.59
C GLU A 206 4.19 26.83 -14.95
N ARG A 207 2.94 26.48 -15.32
CA ARG A 207 2.59 25.77 -16.56
C ARG A 207 3.21 24.37 -16.66
N ILE A 208 3.44 23.74 -15.51
CA ILE A 208 3.88 22.35 -15.45
C ILE A 208 2.68 21.44 -15.82
N PRO A 209 2.78 20.55 -16.81
CA PRO A 209 1.67 19.66 -17.17
C PRO A 209 1.27 18.75 -16.00
N PHE A 210 -0.03 18.43 -15.90
CA PHE A 210 -0.43 17.26 -15.13
C PHE A 210 0.08 16.01 -15.85
N ARG A 211 0.65 15.02 -15.14
CA ARG A 211 1.11 13.77 -15.76
C ARG A 211 -0.08 12.89 -16.14
N THR A 212 -0.78 13.31 -17.17
CA THR A 212 -1.97 12.71 -17.77
C THR A 212 -1.76 12.68 -19.27
N LEU A 213 -2.52 11.84 -19.96
CA LEU A 213 -2.44 11.71 -21.42
C LEU A 213 -2.53 13.07 -22.14
N THR A 214 -3.38 13.98 -21.62
CA THR A 214 -3.61 15.30 -22.22
C THR A 214 -2.70 16.41 -21.68
N GLY A 215 -1.88 16.13 -20.65
CA GLY A 215 -1.11 17.14 -19.93
C GLY A 215 -1.94 18.06 -19.02
N ARG A 216 -3.25 17.80 -18.84
CA ARG A 216 -4.25 18.69 -18.22
C ARG A 216 -5.12 17.92 -17.23
N ALA A 217 -5.98 18.62 -16.49
CA ALA A 217 -7.03 17.93 -15.74
C ALA A 217 -7.92 17.13 -16.70
N GLN A 218 -7.91 15.80 -16.58
CA GLN A 218 -8.53 14.90 -17.56
C GLN A 218 -9.90 14.41 -17.07
N PHE A 219 -10.96 14.97 -17.65
CA PHE A 219 -12.35 14.62 -17.33
C PHE A 219 -12.90 13.48 -18.21
N TYR A 220 -12.31 13.24 -19.38
CA TYR A 220 -12.66 12.13 -20.26
C TYR A 220 -11.61 11.02 -20.14
N GLN A 221 -12.04 9.83 -19.73
CA GLN A 221 -11.18 8.67 -19.51
C GLN A 221 -11.38 7.70 -20.67
N ASP A 222 -10.49 7.75 -21.65
CA ASP A 222 -10.66 7.10 -22.96
C ASP A 222 -10.04 5.70 -23.05
N HIS A 223 -9.42 5.20 -21.98
CA HIS A 223 -8.96 3.81 -21.93
C HIS A 223 -10.14 2.84 -22.14
N GLU A 224 -9.94 1.79 -22.93
CA GLU A 224 -10.96 0.80 -23.30
C GLU A 224 -11.81 0.33 -22.10
N TRP A 225 -11.17 -0.10 -21.01
CA TRP A 225 -11.90 -0.51 -19.79
C TRP A 225 -12.69 0.64 -19.15
N MET A 226 -12.21 1.88 -19.19
CA MET A 226 -13.00 3.01 -18.67
C MET A 226 -14.27 3.21 -19.50
N LEU A 227 -14.18 3.06 -20.81
CA LEU A 227 -15.33 3.15 -21.71
C LEU A 227 -16.31 1.99 -21.51
N ASP A 228 -15.81 0.75 -21.49
CA ASP A 228 -16.62 -0.47 -21.37
C ASP A 228 -17.30 -0.59 -20.01
N PHE A 229 -16.64 -0.17 -18.93
CA PHE A 229 -17.26 -0.08 -17.61
C PHE A 229 -18.13 1.16 -17.44
N GLY A 230 -18.29 2.01 -18.46
CA GLY A 230 -19.16 3.19 -18.47
C GLY A 230 -18.64 4.39 -17.65
N GLU A 231 -17.33 4.46 -17.39
CA GLU A 231 -16.64 5.50 -16.60
C GLU A 231 -15.85 6.47 -17.48
N GLY A 232 -16.10 6.51 -18.80
CA GLY A 232 -15.48 7.47 -19.70
C GLY A 232 -15.75 8.92 -19.34
N LEU A 233 -16.91 9.20 -18.74
CA LEU A 233 -17.25 10.47 -18.10
C LEU A 233 -17.82 10.19 -16.70
N CYS A 234 -17.78 11.21 -15.84
CA CYS A 234 -18.43 11.15 -14.54
C CYS A 234 -19.95 10.95 -14.68
N ALA A 235 -20.49 9.96 -13.97
CA ALA A 235 -21.91 9.66 -13.92
C ALA A 235 -22.29 9.18 -12.51
N TYR A 236 -23.56 9.34 -12.16
CA TYR A 236 -24.10 8.74 -10.94
C TYR A 236 -24.05 7.21 -11.02
N ARG A 237 -23.57 6.58 -9.94
CA ARG A 237 -23.62 5.13 -9.75
C ARG A 237 -24.21 4.87 -8.36
N PRO A 238 -25.29 4.07 -8.25
CA PRO A 238 -25.84 3.72 -6.96
C PRO A 238 -24.88 2.78 -6.20
N PRO A 239 -25.05 2.66 -4.87
CA PRO A 239 -24.33 1.66 -4.09
C PRO A 239 -24.54 0.24 -4.63
N LEU A 240 -23.53 -0.61 -4.44
CA LEU A 240 -23.59 -2.00 -4.87
C LEU A 240 -24.44 -2.85 -3.91
N ASP A 241 -25.33 -3.69 -4.45
CA ASP A 241 -25.95 -4.75 -3.65
C ASP A 241 -25.02 -5.96 -3.60
N MET A 242 -24.51 -6.25 -2.41
CA MET A 242 -23.57 -7.35 -2.17
C MET A 242 -24.27 -8.71 -2.02
N GLY A 243 -25.59 -8.72 -1.78
CA GLY A 243 -26.38 -9.95 -1.57
C GLY A 243 -26.07 -10.70 -0.26
N GLU A 244 -25.37 -10.07 0.69
CA GLU A 244 -24.79 -10.75 1.86
C GLU A 244 -25.76 -10.90 3.04
N THR A 245 -26.88 -10.18 3.03
CA THR A 245 -27.88 -10.20 4.11
C THR A 245 -28.91 -11.32 3.94
N GLU A 246 -29.30 -11.64 2.72
CA GLU A 246 -30.36 -12.61 2.42
C GLU A 246 -30.11 -14.03 2.97
N PRO A 247 -28.89 -14.62 2.87
CA PRO A 247 -28.61 -15.93 3.46
C PRO A 247 -28.78 -15.95 4.99
N VAL A 248 -28.39 -14.86 5.66
CA VAL A 248 -28.48 -14.74 7.12
C VAL A 248 -29.92 -14.51 7.55
N ARG A 249 -30.67 -13.69 6.81
CA ARG A 249 -32.09 -13.46 7.05
C ARG A 249 -32.89 -14.77 7.12
N ARG A 250 -32.63 -15.70 6.18
CA ARG A 250 -33.27 -17.02 6.17
C ARG A 250 -32.93 -17.85 7.41
N ARG A 251 -31.72 -17.74 7.94
CA ARG A 251 -31.28 -18.46 9.15
C ARG A 251 -31.88 -17.87 10.42
N LEU A 252 -32.06 -16.56 10.49
CA LEU A 252 -32.68 -15.90 11.64
C LEU A 252 -34.19 -16.12 11.74
N GLY A 253 -34.86 -16.43 10.62
CA GLY A 253 -36.30 -16.67 10.58
C GLY A 253 -37.09 -15.48 11.11
N ASP A 254 -37.99 -15.74 12.06
CA ASP A 254 -38.89 -14.73 12.65
C ASP A 254 -38.26 -13.91 13.77
N LYS A 255 -36.98 -14.13 14.11
CA LYS A 255 -36.29 -13.33 15.14
C LYS A 255 -36.31 -11.85 14.73
N PRO A 256 -36.78 -10.92 15.58
CA PRO A 256 -36.77 -9.49 15.24
C PRO A 256 -35.37 -8.99 14.92
N HIS A 257 -35.21 -8.39 13.75
CA HIS A 257 -33.94 -7.84 13.27
C HIS A 257 -34.17 -6.63 12.35
N LEU A 258 -33.16 -5.78 12.26
CA LEU A 258 -33.08 -4.64 11.36
C LEU A 258 -32.16 -5.00 10.20
N VAL A 259 -32.40 -4.43 9.01
CA VAL A 259 -31.46 -4.45 7.90
C VAL A 259 -30.95 -3.04 7.71
N LEU A 260 -29.67 -2.81 8.01
CA LEU A 260 -29.09 -1.47 8.08
C LEU A 260 -27.83 -1.38 7.23
N ASN A 261 -27.65 -0.25 6.56
CA ASN A 261 -26.38 0.07 5.89
C ASN A 261 -25.28 0.25 6.94
N TRP A 262 -24.12 -0.37 6.72
CA TRP A 262 -23.03 -0.47 7.67
C TRP A 262 -21.96 0.60 7.38
N ILE A 263 -21.96 1.66 8.18
CA ILE A 263 -21.10 2.82 7.97
C ILE A 263 -20.02 2.90 9.05
N THR A 264 -18.77 3.04 8.62
CA THR A 264 -17.59 2.92 9.49
C THR A 264 -16.70 4.18 9.46
N PRO A 265 -17.24 5.35 9.86
CA PRO A 265 -16.48 6.58 9.92
C PRO A 265 -15.43 6.50 11.04
N HIS A 266 -14.39 7.33 10.99
CA HIS A 266 -13.33 7.27 11.99
C HIS A 266 -13.80 7.76 13.36
N SER A 267 -13.32 7.08 14.40
CA SER A 267 -13.71 7.32 15.80
C SER A 267 -13.22 8.67 16.31
N LYS A 268 -13.96 9.23 17.28
CA LYS A 268 -13.50 10.36 18.11
C LYS A 268 -12.54 9.90 19.22
N TRP A 269 -12.62 8.64 19.62
CA TRP A 269 -12.00 8.10 20.84
C TRP A 269 -10.80 7.20 20.56
N GLY A 270 -10.19 7.35 19.39
CA GLY A 270 -9.04 6.56 18.96
C GLY A 270 -8.62 6.93 17.55
N ILE A 271 -7.38 6.61 17.20
CA ILE A 271 -6.86 6.73 15.85
C ILE A 271 -6.71 5.32 15.31
N HIS A 272 -7.69 4.89 14.52
CA HIS A 272 -7.91 3.48 14.23
C HIS A 272 -8.03 2.66 15.53
N SER A 273 -7.33 1.54 15.65
CA SER A 273 -7.29 0.73 16.87
C SER A 273 -6.38 1.31 17.94
N THR A 274 -5.42 2.17 17.56
CA THR A 274 -4.54 2.84 18.53
C THR A 274 -5.37 3.75 19.45
N TYR A 275 -5.13 3.58 20.75
CA TYR A 275 -5.87 4.22 21.85
C TYR A 275 -7.29 3.68 22.11
N ASN A 276 -7.79 2.71 21.35
CA ASN A 276 -9.12 2.14 21.61
C ASN A 276 -9.16 1.37 22.96
N ASP A 277 -8.05 0.75 23.33
CA ASP A 277 -7.80 0.07 24.60
C ASP A 277 -7.29 1.01 25.70
N ASN A 278 -7.05 2.28 25.38
CA ASN A 278 -6.57 3.25 26.36
C ASN A 278 -7.68 3.53 27.37
N LEU A 279 -7.37 3.32 28.65
CA LEU A 279 -8.34 3.49 29.73
C LEU A 279 -9.01 4.87 29.73
N ARG A 280 -8.28 5.96 29.42
CA ARG A 280 -8.90 7.30 29.37
C ARG A 280 -9.91 7.41 28.25
N MET A 281 -9.61 6.87 27.06
CA MET A 281 -10.53 6.90 25.92
C MET A 281 -11.77 6.03 26.19
N LEU A 282 -11.57 4.87 26.80
CA LEU A 282 -12.65 3.99 27.25
C LEU A 282 -13.57 4.69 28.26
N THR A 283 -13.01 5.37 29.26
CA THR A 283 -13.76 6.09 30.30
C THR A 283 -14.49 7.33 29.77
N LEU A 284 -13.92 8.07 28.80
CA LEU A 284 -14.57 9.25 28.22
C LEU A 284 -15.80 8.92 27.39
N PHE A 285 -15.96 7.65 27.01
CA PHE A 285 -17.15 7.18 26.35
C PHE A 285 -17.68 5.91 27.00
N ARG A 286 -18.06 4.92 26.21
CA ARG A 286 -18.83 3.77 26.68
C ARG A 286 -17.99 2.56 27.06
N GLY A 287 -16.67 2.64 27.23
CA GLY A 287 -15.89 1.54 27.82
C GLY A 287 -15.82 0.25 26.98
N GLY A 288 -15.90 0.34 25.66
CA GLY A 288 -15.76 -0.81 24.76
C GLY A 288 -16.46 -0.60 23.40
N PRO A 289 -16.54 -1.65 22.57
CA PRO A 289 -17.16 -1.58 21.26
C PRO A 289 -18.64 -1.19 21.30
N VAL A 290 -19.02 -0.29 20.39
CA VAL A 290 -20.39 0.19 20.22
C VAL A 290 -20.83 0.25 18.75
N VAL A 291 -22.15 0.15 18.54
CA VAL A 291 -22.83 0.39 17.27
C VAL A 291 -23.93 1.44 17.49
N TRP A 292 -23.90 2.51 16.71
CA TRP A 292 -24.90 3.56 16.75
C TRP A 292 -26.05 3.25 15.79
N ILE A 293 -27.28 3.42 16.27
CA ILE A 293 -28.52 3.23 15.48
C ILE A 293 -29.53 4.34 15.78
N SER A 294 -30.47 4.55 14.87
CA SER A 294 -31.53 5.55 15.05
C SER A 294 -32.49 5.15 16.16
N GLU A 295 -33.13 6.12 16.81
CA GLU A 295 -34.17 5.88 17.83
C GLU A 295 -35.34 5.06 17.28
N ARG A 296 -35.73 5.31 16.03
CA ARG A 296 -36.86 4.63 15.38
C ARG A 296 -36.53 3.20 14.97
N ASP A 297 -35.31 2.94 14.49
CA ASP A 297 -34.83 1.58 14.24
C ASP A 297 -34.73 0.79 15.54
N ALA A 298 -34.12 1.38 16.57
CA ALA A 298 -33.97 0.77 17.87
C ALA A 298 -35.35 0.37 18.46
N ALA A 299 -36.33 1.29 18.41
CA ALA A 299 -37.69 1.02 18.87
C ALA A 299 -38.37 -0.13 18.11
N ARG A 300 -38.20 -0.19 16.78
CA ARG A 300 -38.77 -1.27 15.93
C ARG A 300 -38.25 -2.66 16.29
N ALA A 301 -36.98 -2.76 16.72
CA ALA A 301 -36.35 -4.02 17.10
C ALA A 301 -36.29 -4.26 18.61
N GLY A 302 -36.92 -3.39 19.43
CA GLY A 302 -36.89 -3.52 20.89
C GLY A 302 -35.50 -3.37 21.51
N ILE A 303 -34.62 -2.60 20.85
CA ILE A 303 -33.27 -2.30 21.33
C ILE A 303 -33.33 -1.01 22.15
N GLN A 304 -32.85 -1.07 23.40
CA GLN A 304 -32.67 0.09 24.26
C GLN A 304 -31.23 0.59 24.19
N ASP A 305 -31.02 1.81 24.66
CA ASP A 305 -29.68 2.37 24.72
C ASP A 305 -28.77 1.50 25.61
N ASN A 306 -27.56 1.22 25.11
CA ASN A 306 -26.55 0.39 25.77
C ASN A 306 -26.86 -1.13 25.86
N ASP A 307 -27.95 -1.61 25.27
CA ASP A 307 -28.20 -3.05 25.09
C ASP A 307 -27.08 -3.72 24.26
N TRP A 308 -26.83 -5.01 24.49
CA TRP A 308 -25.98 -5.80 23.61
C TRP A 308 -26.71 -6.12 22.30
N VAL A 309 -26.00 -5.93 21.19
CA VAL A 309 -26.49 -6.22 19.84
C VAL A 309 -25.46 -7.05 19.08
N GLU A 310 -25.97 -7.95 18.24
CA GLU A 310 -25.18 -8.64 17.23
C GLU A 310 -25.45 -7.98 15.88
N ALA A 311 -24.39 -7.61 15.16
CA ALA A 311 -24.44 -7.16 13.78
C ALA A 311 -23.76 -8.22 12.90
N LEU A 312 -24.44 -8.71 11.87
CA LEU A 312 -23.98 -9.85 11.08
C LEU A 312 -24.47 -9.85 9.64
N ASN A 313 -23.70 -10.48 8.76
CA ASN A 313 -24.06 -10.83 7.39
C ASN A 313 -23.34 -12.13 6.98
N ALA A 314 -23.36 -12.49 5.70
CA ALA A 314 -22.72 -13.72 5.22
C ALA A 314 -21.20 -13.78 5.48
N ASN A 315 -20.52 -12.65 5.68
CA ASN A 315 -19.08 -12.60 5.94
C ASN A 315 -18.74 -12.99 7.38
N GLY A 316 -19.60 -12.65 8.34
CA GLY A 316 -19.35 -12.90 9.75
C GLY A 316 -20.26 -12.08 10.68
N ALA A 317 -19.82 -11.92 11.93
CA ALA A 317 -20.57 -11.24 12.97
C ALA A 317 -19.67 -10.43 13.92
N THR A 318 -20.20 -9.33 14.45
CA THR A 318 -19.60 -8.53 15.53
C THR A 318 -20.64 -8.30 16.62
N VAL A 319 -20.16 -8.18 17.87
CA VAL A 319 -21.00 -7.94 19.04
C VAL A 319 -20.52 -6.68 19.74
N ALA A 320 -21.45 -5.80 20.05
CA ALA A 320 -21.17 -4.49 20.62
C ALA A 320 -22.40 -4.00 21.40
N ARG A 321 -22.24 -2.89 22.14
CA ARG A 321 -23.39 -2.22 22.75
C ARG A 321 -24.02 -1.17 21.84
N ALA A 322 -25.33 -1.04 21.89
CA ALA A 322 -26.06 -0.04 21.11
C ALA A 322 -25.81 1.38 21.66
N VAL A 323 -25.70 2.35 20.75
CA VAL A 323 -25.85 3.77 21.04
C VAL A 323 -27.07 4.26 20.27
N VAL A 324 -28.16 4.48 20.98
CA VAL A 324 -29.41 4.94 20.38
C VAL A 324 -29.40 6.46 20.33
N SER A 325 -29.57 7.06 19.14
CA SER A 325 -29.46 8.51 18.99
C SER A 325 -30.29 9.06 17.84
N GLN A 326 -31.04 10.13 18.11
CA GLN A 326 -31.78 10.92 17.12
C GLN A 326 -30.94 11.38 15.91
N ARG A 327 -29.63 11.61 16.09
CA ARG A 327 -28.77 12.12 15.01
C ARG A 327 -28.48 11.09 13.91
N VAL A 328 -28.74 9.81 14.18
CA VAL A 328 -28.53 8.73 13.21
C VAL A 328 -29.82 8.60 12.39
N PRO A 329 -29.78 8.79 11.06
CA PRO A 329 -30.94 8.57 10.20
C PRO A 329 -31.35 7.10 10.19
N GLU A 330 -32.64 6.85 9.91
CA GLU A 330 -33.19 5.51 9.79
C GLU A 330 -32.54 4.71 8.65
N GLY A 331 -32.38 3.39 8.85
CA GLY A 331 -31.82 2.50 7.83
C GLY A 331 -30.28 2.43 7.80
N MET A 332 -29.61 3.08 8.76
CA MET A 332 -28.15 3.10 8.87
C MET A 332 -27.68 2.71 10.28
N ALA A 333 -26.60 1.94 10.33
CA ALA A 333 -25.83 1.64 11.53
C ALA A 333 -24.43 2.25 11.40
N ILE A 334 -23.94 2.88 12.47
CA ILE A 334 -22.57 3.39 12.53
C ILE A 334 -21.75 2.62 13.55
N MET A 335 -20.76 1.86 13.11
CA MET A 335 -19.69 1.37 13.97
C MET A 335 -18.42 2.15 13.68
N TYR A 336 -18.07 3.09 14.56
CA TYR A 336 -16.86 3.88 14.39
C TYR A 336 -15.62 2.99 14.19
N HIS A 337 -14.76 3.40 13.28
CA HIS A 337 -13.71 2.57 12.71
C HIS A 337 -12.68 2.10 13.75
N ALA A 338 -12.33 0.82 13.62
CA ALA A 338 -11.33 0.04 14.33
C ALA A 338 -11.50 -0.02 15.86
N GLN A 339 -12.71 -0.38 16.30
CA GLN A 339 -12.94 -0.87 17.66
C GLN A 339 -12.55 -2.36 17.71
N GLU A 340 -11.44 -2.67 18.38
CA GLU A 340 -10.87 -4.02 18.41
C GLU A 340 -11.58 -4.93 19.41
N LYS A 341 -11.42 -6.24 19.20
CA LYS A 341 -12.07 -7.29 20.02
C LYS A 341 -11.29 -7.72 21.27
N ILE A 342 -10.47 -6.81 21.82
CA ILE A 342 -9.59 -7.09 22.97
C ILE A 342 -10.13 -6.54 24.30
N VAL A 343 -11.11 -5.63 24.27
CA VAL A 343 -11.73 -5.04 25.48
C VAL A 343 -13.25 -5.16 25.39
N ASN A 344 -13.89 -5.73 26.42
CA ASN A 344 -15.34 -5.72 26.59
C ASN A 344 -16.13 -6.24 25.37
N VAL A 345 -15.78 -7.45 24.90
CA VAL A 345 -16.47 -8.12 23.79
C VAL A 345 -16.89 -9.51 24.23
N PRO A 346 -18.20 -9.83 24.33
CA PRO A 346 -18.68 -11.17 24.64
C PRO A 346 -18.62 -12.09 23.40
N GLY A 347 -19.09 -13.32 23.55
CA GLY A 347 -19.28 -14.26 22.45
C GLY A 347 -20.42 -13.82 21.52
N SER A 348 -20.32 -14.21 20.25
CA SER A 348 -21.36 -14.10 19.23
C SER A 348 -22.24 -15.34 19.30
N ASN A 349 -23.56 -15.15 19.47
CA ASN A 349 -24.51 -16.26 19.51
C ASN A 349 -24.59 -16.98 18.15
N THR A 350 -24.38 -16.25 17.05
CA THR A 350 -24.45 -16.81 15.71
C THR A 350 -23.22 -17.66 15.35
N THR A 351 -22.03 -17.22 15.77
CA THR A 351 -20.77 -17.87 15.39
C THR A 351 -20.22 -18.80 16.47
N GLY A 352 -20.71 -18.75 17.70
CA GLY A 352 -20.17 -19.52 18.83
C GLY A 352 -18.73 -19.15 19.22
N LYS A 353 -18.19 -18.06 18.68
CA LYS A 353 -16.82 -17.54 18.92
C LYS A 353 -16.90 -16.18 19.60
N ARG A 354 -15.75 -15.65 20.03
CA ARG A 354 -15.62 -14.24 20.46
C ARG A 354 -16.19 -13.34 19.36
N GLY A 355 -17.02 -12.36 19.73
CA GLY A 355 -17.56 -11.37 18.81
C GLY A 355 -16.45 -10.75 17.94
N GLY A 356 -16.72 -10.61 16.65
CA GLY A 356 -15.79 -10.03 15.70
C GLY A 356 -15.65 -8.51 15.85
N ILE A 357 -15.01 -7.91 14.86
CA ILE A 357 -14.81 -6.46 14.74
C ILE A 357 -15.67 -5.93 13.57
N LEU A 358 -15.64 -4.63 13.31
CA LEU A 358 -16.40 -4.05 12.20
C LEU A 358 -16.07 -4.66 10.83
N ASN A 359 -14.84 -5.12 10.62
CA ASN A 359 -14.42 -5.74 9.36
C ASN A 359 -14.81 -7.21 9.27
N SER A 360 -15.33 -7.82 10.36
CA SER A 360 -15.83 -9.19 10.34
C SER A 360 -17.09 -9.35 9.51
N VAL A 361 -17.79 -8.24 9.21
CA VAL A 361 -18.94 -8.19 8.32
C VAL A 361 -18.61 -7.60 6.95
N THR A 362 -17.35 -7.33 6.64
CA THR A 362 -16.94 -6.76 5.35
C THR A 362 -16.13 -7.75 4.53
N ARG A 363 -16.13 -7.59 3.21
CA ARG A 363 -15.26 -8.35 2.30
C ARG A 363 -14.62 -7.43 1.26
N VAL A 364 -13.43 -7.80 0.81
CA VAL A 364 -12.76 -7.11 -0.32
C VAL A 364 -13.49 -7.44 -1.61
N VAL A 365 -14.01 -6.41 -2.28
CA VAL A 365 -14.49 -6.48 -3.65
C VAL A 365 -13.73 -5.49 -4.50
N VAL A 366 -13.14 -6.00 -5.57
CA VAL A 366 -12.26 -5.24 -6.45
C VAL A 366 -13.05 -4.65 -7.61
N LYS A 367 -12.67 -3.44 -8.01
CA LYS A 367 -13.26 -2.74 -9.15
C LYS A 367 -12.29 -2.79 -10.34
N PRO A 368 -12.67 -3.33 -11.51
CA PRO A 368 -11.78 -3.49 -12.65
C PRO A 368 -11.11 -2.20 -13.14
N THR A 369 -11.79 -1.05 -13.08
CA THR A 369 -11.20 0.24 -13.49
C THR A 369 -9.98 0.64 -12.66
N HIS A 370 -9.81 0.10 -11.44
CA HIS A 370 -8.63 0.32 -10.61
C HIS A 370 -7.46 -0.64 -10.89
N MET A 371 -7.60 -1.53 -11.89
CA MET A 371 -6.56 -2.48 -12.32
C MET A 371 -5.91 -2.08 -13.64
N ILE A 372 -6.37 -1.00 -14.27
CA ILE A 372 -5.78 -0.46 -15.49
C ILE A 372 -4.31 -0.11 -15.24
N GLY A 373 -3.45 -0.42 -16.20
CA GLY A 373 -2.01 -0.18 -16.13
C GLY A 373 -1.43 0.13 -17.52
N GLY A 374 -0.24 0.73 -17.55
CA GLY A 374 0.47 1.01 -18.81
C GLY A 374 -0.21 2.04 -19.72
N TYR A 375 -0.99 2.96 -19.15
CA TYR A 375 -1.71 3.98 -19.91
C TYR A 375 -1.59 5.39 -19.28
N ALA A 376 -0.43 6.02 -19.44
CA ALA A 376 -0.11 7.36 -18.93
C ALA A 376 -0.45 7.50 -17.43
N GLN A 377 -1.46 8.31 -17.05
CA GLN A 377 -1.87 8.45 -15.66
C GLN A 377 -2.47 7.18 -15.05
N LEU A 378 -2.95 6.24 -15.87
CA LEU A 378 -3.46 4.95 -15.45
C LEU A 378 -2.34 3.89 -15.61
N ALA A 379 -1.23 4.13 -14.91
CA ALA A 379 -0.10 3.21 -14.79
C ALA A 379 0.19 2.96 -13.31
N TYR A 380 0.91 1.87 -13.02
CA TYR A 380 1.13 1.49 -11.62
C TYR A 380 2.13 2.43 -10.94
N GLY A 381 1.94 2.66 -9.66
CA GLY A 381 2.96 3.20 -8.79
C GLY A 381 2.63 2.79 -7.37
N PHE A 382 3.64 2.57 -6.53
CA PHE A 382 3.38 2.11 -5.17
C PHE A 382 2.58 3.17 -4.41
N ASN A 383 1.36 2.81 -4.00
CA ASN A 383 0.33 3.71 -3.44
C ASN A 383 -0.16 4.83 -4.38
N TYR A 384 0.16 4.79 -5.67
CA TYR A 384 -0.37 5.72 -6.67
C TYR A 384 -1.66 5.20 -7.32
N TYR A 385 -1.66 3.94 -7.78
CA TYR A 385 -2.81 3.32 -8.44
C TYR A 385 -2.93 1.84 -8.07
N GLY A 386 -4.17 1.35 -8.03
CA GLY A 386 -4.49 -0.03 -7.65
C GLY A 386 -5.88 -0.16 -7.02
N THR A 387 -6.32 -1.40 -6.83
CA THR A 387 -7.61 -1.70 -6.19
C THR A 387 -7.68 -1.13 -4.77
N VAL A 388 -8.86 -0.64 -4.39
CA VAL A 388 -9.11 -0.01 -3.08
C VAL A 388 -9.99 -0.90 -2.19
N GLY A 389 -9.83 -0.80 -0.88
CA GLY A 389 -10.67 -1.50 0.10
C GLY A 389 -11.97 -0.74 0.40
N SER A 390 -12.85 -0.58 -0.58
CA SER A 390 -14.18 0.01 -0.38
C SER A 390 -15.05 -0.88 0.50
N GLN A 391 -15.86 -0.28 1.39
CA GLN A 391 -16.68 -1.04 2.35
C GLN A 391 -17.97 -0.32 2.82
N ARG A 392 -18.38 0.79 2.19
CA ARG A 392 -19.53 1.58 2.66
C ARG A 392 -20.88 1.16 2.06
N ASP A 393 -20.83 0.37 1.00
CA ASP A 393 -21.99 -0.28 0.37
C ASP A 393 -22.53 -1.45 1.21
N GLU A 394 -21.82 -1.83 2.28
CA GLU A 394 -22.11 -2.98 3.10
C GLU A 394 -23.45 -2.87 3.84
N TYR A 395 -24.12 -4.00 4.05
CA TYR A 395 -25.33 -4.10 4.85
C TYR A 395 -25.23 -5.23 5.86
N VAL A 396 -25.80 -4.99 7.05
CA VAL A 396 -25.85 -5.96 8.14
C VAL A 396 -27.27 -6.15 8.65
N LEU A 397 -27.51 -7.34 9.19
CA LEU A 397 -28.63 -7.57 10.07
C LEU A 397 -28.21 -7.19 11.48
N VAL A 398 -29.05 -6.44 12.21
CA VAL A 398 -28.81 -6.09 13.61
C VAL A 398 -29.96 -6.58 14.47
N HIS A 399 -29.66 -7.34 15.52
CA HIS A 399 -30.66 -7.77 16.50
C HIS A 399 -30.13 -7.66 17.93
N LYS A 400 -31.05 -7.55 18.88
CA LYS A 400 -30.74 -7.59 20.32
C LYS A 400 -30.19 -8.96 20.73
N ILE A 401 -29.26 -8.98 21.68
CA ILE A 401 -28.88 -10.15 22.47
C ILE A 401 -29.55 -9.98 23.84
N ALA A 402 -30.31 -10.98 24.29
CA ALA A 402 -30.90 -10.93 25.63
C ALA A 402 -29.80 -11.10 26.70
N ASP A 403 -29.94 -10.47 27.86
CA ASP A 403 -28.91 -10.49 28.90
C ASP A 403 -28.50 -11.91 29.34
N GLY A 404 -29.47 -12.84 29.37
CA GLY A 404 -29.23 -14.24 29.70
C GLY A 404 -28.47 -15.04 28.63
N ASP A 405 -28.39 -14.52 27.40
CA ASP A 405 -27.73 -15.16 26.26
C ASP A 405 -26.29 -14.66 26.05
N ILE A 406 -25.82 -13.75 26.92
CA ILE A 406 -24.45 -13.22 26.87
C ILE A 406 -23.49 -14.25 27.46
N ASP A 407 -22.83 -15.02 26.59
CA ASP A 407 -21.72 -15.91 26.97
C ASP A 407 -20.37 -15.20 26.78
N TRP A 408 -19.63 -14.97 27.87
CA TRP A 408 -18.29 -14.38 27.80
C TRP A 408 -17.23 -15.33 27.28
N LEU A 409 -17.50 -16.63 27.14
CA LEU A 409 -16.53 -17.64 26.68
C LEU A 409 -15.23 -17.67 27.50
N GLU A 410 -15.25 -17.22 28.76
CA GLU A 410 -14.10 -17.14 29.68
C GLU A 410 -13.92 -18.38 30.57
N ARG A 411 -14.57 -19.48 30.18
CA ARG A 411 -14.39 -20.79 30.81
C ARG A 411 -12.95 -21.30 30.64
N PRO A 412 -12.42 -22.12 31.57
CA PRO A 412 -11.05 -22.64 31.48
C PRO A 412 -10.75 -23.33 30.14
N LEU A 413 -9.54 -23.11 29.63
CA LEU A 413 -9.02 -23.83 28.46
C LEU A 413 -8.69 -25.26 28.89
N THR A 414 -9.35 -26.24 28.28
CA THR A 414 -9.07 -27.67 28.47
C THR A 414 -8.40 -28.22 27.22
N PRO A 415 -7.64 -29.34 27.29
CA PRO A 415 -7.03 -29.96 26.11
C PRO A 415 -8.03 -30.23 24.98
N GLU A 416 -9.27 -30.62 25.30
CA GLU A 416 -10.33 -30.85 24.32
C GLU A 416 -10.78 -29.56 23.64
N ARG A 417 -10.85 -28.45 24.37
CA ARG A 417 -11.20 -27.12 23.82
C ARG A 417 -10.06 -26.52 23.01
N GLU A 418 -8.82 -26.76 23.41
CA GLU A 418 -7.63 -26.35 22.66
C GLU A 418 -7.52 -27.12 21.34
N ALA A 419 -7.86 -28.41 21.34
CA ALA A 419 -7.93 -29.22 20.12
C ALA A 419 -9.12 -28.82 19.21
N ALA A 420 -10.19 -28.26 19.76
CA ALA A 420 -11.36 -27.80 19.00
C ALA A 420 -11.15 -26.39 18.42
N LEU A 421 -10.46 -26.32 17.27
CA LEU A 421 -10.15 -25.05 16.57
C LEU A 421 -11.39 -24.19 16.26
N ASN A 422 -12.56 -24.81 16.07
CA ASN A 422 -13.83 -24.16 15.80
C ASN A 422 -14.97 -24.90 16.54
N PRO A 423 -16.08 -24.22 16.89
CA PRO A 423 -17.29 -24.90 17.35
C PRO A 423 -17.79 -25.92 16.31
N PRO A 424 -18.42 -27.04 16.72
CA PRO A 424 -18.80 -28.15 15.83
C PRO A 424 -19.62 -27.74 14.60
N ASP A 425 -20.45 -26.70 14.75
CA ASP A 425 -21.41 -26.25 13.74
C ASP A 425 -20.94 -25.02 12.94
N VAL A 426 -19.68 -24.59 13.11
CA VAL A 426 -19.11 -23.44 12.41
C VAL A 426 -18.29 -23.94 11.22
N PRO A 427 -18.66 -23.59 9.98
CA PRO A 427 -17.92 -24.02 8.79
C PRO A 427 -16.43 -23.67 8.92
N GLN A 428 -15.58 -24.68 8.73
CA GLN A 428 -14.16 -24.44 8.57
C GLN A 428 -13.93 -23.82 7.19
N ALA A 429 -13.19 -22.71 7.12
CA ALA A 429 -12.69 -22.24 5.83
C ALA A 429 -11.90 -23.38 5.17
N PRO A 430 -11.96 -23.57 3.85
CA PRO A 430 -11.27 -24.65 3.17
C PRO A 430 -9.78 -24.28 3.04
N TYR A 431 -9.05 -24.37 4.14
CA TYR A 431 -7.62 -24.61 4.08
C TYR A 431 -7.39 -25.93 4.80
N PRO A 432 -7.58 -27.08 4.10
CA PRO A 432 -6.89 -28.27 4.55
C PRO A 432 -5.41 -27.90 4.66
N GLU A 433 -4.79 -28.18 5.81
CA GLU A 433 -3.35 -28.17 5.92
C GLU A 433 -2.80 -28.97 4.74
N ALA A 434 -1.96 -28.34 3.92
CA ALA A 434 -1.24 -29.11 2.91
C ALA A 434 -0.50 -30.21 3.66
N GLU A 435 -0.73 -31.47 3.28
CA GLU A 435 0.04 -32.58 3.83
C GLU A 435 1.52 -32.21 3.75
N PRO A 436 2.32 -32.48 4.80
CA PRO A 436 3.75 -32.26 4.73
C PRO A 436 4.27 -32.99 3.48
N PRO A 437 5.12 -32.35 2.65
CA PRO A 437 5.60 -32.97 1.43
C PRO A 437 6.16 -34.34 1.79
N GLN A 438 5.61 -35.39 1.17
CA GLN A 438 6.18 -36.73 1.27
C GLN A 438 7.66 -36.62 0.95
N GLU A 439 8.52 -37.21 1.81
CA GLU A 439 9.96 -37.25 1.59
C GLU A 439 10.23 -37.61 0.13
N ALA A 440 10.93 -36.71 -0.57
CA ALA A 440 11.30 -36.92 -1.95
C ALA A 440 12.00 -38.29 -2.04
N PRO A 441 11.56 -39.19 -2.94
CA PRO A 441 12.27 -40.45 -3.12
C PRO A 441 13.72 -40.14 -3.48
N ALA A 442 14.64 -40.85 -2.81
CA ALA A 442 16.08 -40.70 -2.96
C ALA A 442 16.47 -40.56 -4.44
N GLU A 443 17.30 -39.56 -4.72
CA GLU A 443 17.80 -39.20 -6.05
C GLU A 443 18.11 -40.43 -6.89
N THR A 444 17.37 -40.58 -8.00
CA THR A 444 17.80 -41.48 -9.07
C THR A 444 19.01 -40.83 -9.74
N PRO A 445 20.16 -41.51 -9.89
CA PRO A 445 21.32 -40.91 -10.52
C PRO A 445 20.96 -40.54 -11.96
N LEU A 446 21.15 -39.26 -12.31
CA LEU A 446 21.01 -38.75 -13.67
C LEU A 446 21.93 -39.58 -14.59
N ARG A 447 21.33 -40.24 -15.60
CA ARG A 447 22.09 -40.86 -16.69
C ARG A 447 22.89 -39.76 -17.41
N PRO A 448 24.15 -40.02 -17.79
CA PRO A 448 24.93 -39.05 -18.54
C PRO A 448 24.26 -38.78 -19.89
N ALA A 449 23.93 -37.51 -20.13
CA ALA A 449 23.42 -37.06 -21.43
C ALA A 449 24.49 -37.32 -22.50
N ALA A 450 24.08 -37.99 -23.58
CA ALA A 450 24.89 -38.18 -24.76
C ALA A 450 25.29 -36.82 -25.34
N ARG A 451 26.61 -36.60 -25.47
CA ARG A 451 27.19 -35.47 -26.20
C ARG A 451 26.70 -35.54 -27.66
N THR A 452 25.80 -34.66 -28.03
CA THR A 452 25.61 -34.28 -29.44
C THR A 452 26.62 -33.18 -29.75
N ALA A 453 27.43 -33.42 -30.79
CA ALA A 453 28.46 -32.51 -31.24
C ALA A 453 27.85 -31.20 -31.72
N LEU A 454 28.32 -30.09 -31.17
CA LEU A 454 28.09 -28.75 -31.69
C LEU A 454 29.02 -28.53 -32.89
N ASP A 455 28.43 -28.05 -33.98
CA ASP A 455 29.07 -27.62 -35.22
C ASP A 455 29.93 -26.35 -34.97
N PRO A 456 31.22 -26.32 -35.31
CA PRO A 456 32.09 -25.17 -35.04
C PRO A 456 32.08 -24.21 -36.24
N ALA A 457 31.14 -23.26 -36.24
CA ALA A 457 31.14 -22.20 -37.24
C ALA A 457 30.53 -20.90 -36.70
N PHE A 458 31.03 -20.37 -35.58
CA PHE A 458 30.79 -18.98 -35.14
C PHE A 458 31.92 -18.49 -34.24
N GLU A 459 33.15 -18.49 -34.76
CA GLU A 459 34.25 -17.67 -34.25
C GLU A 459 34.91 -17.02 -35.46
N ASP A 460 34.46 -15.80 -35.78
CA ASP A 460 35.21 -14.71 -36.43
C ASP A 460 34.23 -13.74 -37.13
N ALA A 461 33.83 -12.69 -36.41
CA ALA A 461 33.28 -11.49 -37.03
C ALA A 461 33.79 -10.27 -36.25
N PRO A 462 34.59 -9.38 -36.88
CA PRO A 462 35.17 -8.22 -36.19
C PRO A 462 34.15 -7.09 -36.02
N GLU A 463 34.39 -6.31 -34.96
CA GLU A 463 33.69 -5.08 -34.59
C GLU A 463 33.52 -4.12 -35.78
N ARG A 464 32.28 -3.65 -36.01
CA ARG A 464 32.00 -2.53 -36.91
C ARG A 464 31.54 -1.34 -36.08
N GLU A 465 32.32 -0.26 -36.15
CA GLU A 465 31.95 1.09 -35.70
C GLU A 465 30.72 1.62 -36.48
N PRO A 466 29.89 2.48 -35.87
CA PRO A 466 28.78 3.12 -36.58
C PRO A 466 29.25 4.37 -37.34
N GLU A 467 29.23 4.30 -38.67
CA GLU A 467 29.35 5.49 -39.54
C GLU A 467 28.10 6.37 -39.43
N VAL A 468 28.33 7.62 -39.03
CA VAL A 468 27.37 8.72 -39.07
C VAL A 468 27.38 9.33 -40.47
N ALA A 469 26.30 9.16 -41.23
CA ALA A 469 26.10 9.85 -42.50
C ALA A 469 25.07 10.99 -42.34
N PHE A 470 25.57 12.23 -42.33
CA PHE A 470 24.78 13.43 -42.51
C PHE A 470 24.37 13.58 -43.99
N GLY A 471 23.08 13.68 -44.26
CA GLY A 471 22.54 14.12 -45.55
C GLY A 471 21.54 15.27 -45.36
N LYS A 472 21.89 16.46 -45.84
CA LYS A 472 20.99 17.56 -46.23
C LYS A 472 21.13 17.73 -47.77
N PRO A 473 20.33 18.58 -48.44
CA PRO A 473 18.87 18.67 -48.50
C PRO A 473 18.37 18.70 -49.98
N SER A 474 17.09 18.43 -50.20
CA SER A 474 16.29 18.98 -51.33
C SER A 474 14.82 18.97 -50.97
#